data_AF-A0A2H9L2G2-F1
#
_entry.id   AF-A0A2H9L2G2-F1
#
_cell.length_a   1.000
_cell.length_b   1.000
_cell.length_c   1.000
_cell.angle_alpha   90.00
_cell.angle_beta   90.00
_cell.angle_gamma   90.00
#
_symmetry.space_group_name_H-M   'P 1'
#
loop_
_entity.id
_entity.type
_entity.pdbx_description
1 polymer ?
#
loop_
_entity_poly.entity_id
_entity_poly.type
_entity_poly.pdbx_seq_one_letter_code
_entity_poly.pdbx_strand_id
1 'polypeptide(L)'
;MKKILFGGIAFAVIAQVVRTVEAVLTMDYYLDPAYFGTWSKIMMPEAGAPPVEFYIYSVLFALITGIFFAYVYSAVKSALPKKNKGLHYGVLVFFVAGVPFGLTTFLLFNVPSGLLIPWAVSSLVVYLAAGWALEKIAG
;
A
#
# COMPACT_ATOMS: atom_id res chain seq x y z
N MET A 1 19.32 0.40 12.04
CA MET A 1 18.45 -0.79 12.23
C MET A 1 17.16 -0.49 12.99
N LYS A 2 17.19 -0.06 14.27
CA LYS A 2 15.96 0.21 15.06
C LYS A 2 14.96 1.16 14.37
N LYS A 3 15.45 2.27 13.78
CA LYS A 3 14.63 3.24 13.03
C LYS A 3 13.92 2.63 11.81
N ILE A 4 14.56 1.65 11.14
CA ILE A 4 13.98 0.96 9.97
C ILE A 4 12.85 0.04 10.45
N LEU A 5 13.07 -0.72 11.52
CA LEU A 5 12.05 -1.60 12.08
C LEU A 5 10.82 -0.82 12.56
N PHE A 6 11.01 0.26 13.33
CA PHE A 6 9.90 1.11 13.76
C PHE A 6 9.20 1.80 12.58
N GLY A 7 9.96 2.19 11.56
CA GLY A 7 9.40 2.70 10.30
C GLY A 7 8.51 1.68 9.60
N GLY A 8 8.93 0.40 9.56
CA GLY A 8 8.14 -0.66 8.99
C GLY A 8 6.86 -0.96 9.75
N ILE A 9 6.91 -0.95 11.09
CA ILE A 9 5.72 -1.09 11.94
C ILE A 9 4.75 0.08 11.70
N ALA A 10 5.26 1.32 11.68
CA ALA A 10 4.42 2.50 11.44
C ALA A 10 3.74 2.44 10.05
N PHE A 11 4.49 2.04 9.01
CA PHE A 11 3.92 1.80 7.69
C PHE A 11 2.81 0.75 7.74
N ALA A 12 3.04 -0.40 8.37
CA ALA A 12 2.07 -1.48 8.43
C ALA A 12 0.77 -1.04 9.10
N VAL A 13 0.85 -0.32 10.23
CA VAL A 13 -0.33 0.21 10.93
C VAL A 13 -1.09 1.20 10.05
N ILE A 14 -0.38 2.15 9.42
CA ILE A 14 -0.98 3.14 8.52
C ILE A 14 -1.67 2.43 7.34
N ALA A 15 -1.00 1.45 6.74
CA ALA A 15 -1.53 0.68 5.63
C ALA A 15 -2.81 -0.07 6.04
N GLN A 16 -2.82 -0.73 7.20
CA GLN A 16 -4.02 -1.45 7.68
C GLN A 16 -5.21 -0.50 7.85
N VAL A 17 -5.03 0.63 8.53
CA VAL A 17 -6.12 1.60 8.72
C VAL A 17 -6.66 2.11 7.38
N VAL A 18 -5.78 2.55 6.48
CA VAL A 18 -6.20 3.15 5.21
C VAL A 18 -6.86 2.10 4.30
N ARG A 19 -6.32 0.88 4.24
CA ARG A 19 -6.85 -0.20 3.40
C ARG A 19 -8.16 -0.77 3.93
N THR A 20 -8.36 -0.83 5.25
CA THR A 20 -9.66 -1.21 5.81
C THR A 20 -10.74 -0.21 5.44
N VAL A 21 -10.45 1.10 5.53
CA VAL A 21 -11.40 2.14 5.10
C VAL A 21 -11.69 2.02 3.61
N GLU A 22 -10.65 1.87 2.77
CA GLU A 22 -10.83 1.69 1.33
C GLU A 22 -11.69 0.45 1.01
N ALA A 23 -11.38 -0.71 1.58
CA ALA A 23 -12.11 -1.95 1.35
C ALA A 23 -13.59 -1.85 1.72
N VAL A 24 -13.94 -1.11 2.79
CA VAL A 24 -15.35 -0.85 3.15
C VAL A 24 -16.03 0.01 2.09
N LEU A 25 -15.35 1.04 1.58
CA LEU A 25 -15.89 1.93 0.56
C LEU A 25 -16.01 1.29 -0.83
N THR A 26 -15.23 0.24 -1.08
CA THR A 26 -15.17 -0.46 -2.38
C THR A 26 -15.72 -1.89 -2.32
N MET A 27 -16.43 -2.23 -1.24
CA MET A 27 -16.90 -3.60 -0.96
C MET A 27 -17.72 -4.20 -2.11
N ASP A 28 -18.53 -3.39 -2.79
CA ASP A 28 -19.38 -3.82 -3.89
C ASP A 28 -18.59 -4.47 -5.04
N TYR A 29 -17.36 -4.00 -5.32
CA TYR A 29 -16.50 -4.59 -6.35
C TYR A 29 -15.99 -5.99 -5.96
N TYR A 30 -15.83 -6.26 -4.67
CA TYR A 30 -15.39 -7.56 -4.18
C TYR A 30 -16.54 -8.57 -4.08
N LEU A 31 -17.79 -8.11 -4.08
CA LEU A 31 -18.99 -8.94 -4.03
C LEU A 31 -19.62 -9.20 -5.40
N ASP A 32 -19.23 -8.44 -6.43
CA ASP A 32 -19.72 -8.62 -7.79
C ASP A 32 -19.09 -9.88 -8.45
N PRO A 33 -19.92 -10.89 -8.83
CA PRO A 33 -19.44 -12.11 -9.46
C PRO A 33 -18.64 -11.88 -10.75
N ALA A 34 -18.85 -10.75 -11.44
CA ALA A 34 -18.10 -10.39 -12.65
C ALA A 34 -16.59 -10.27 -12.41
N TYR A 35 -16.14 -10.00 -11.17
CA TYR A 35 -14.74 -9.79 -10.83
C TYR A 35 -14.10 -10.93 -10.03
N PHE A 36 -14.83 -12.02 -9.74
CA PHE A 36 -14.28 -13.12 -8.94
C PHE A 36 -13.07 -13.81 -9.59
N GLY A 37 -12.96 -13.75 -10.93
CA GLY A 37 -11.80 -14.25 -11.66
C GLY A 37 -10.54 -13.39 -11.51
N THR A 38 -10.67 -12.16 -11.02
CA THR A 38 -9.55 -11.19 -10.90
C THR A 38 -8.74 -11.41 -9.61
N TRP A 39 -9.34 -12.01 -8.59
CA TRP A 39 -8.71 -12.18 -7.28
C TRP A 39 -7.78 -13.40 -7.25
N SER A 40 -6.66 -13.25 -6.54
CA SER A 40 -5.78 -14.40 -6.30
C SER A 40 -6.50 -15.49 -5.51
N LYS A 41 -6.11 -16.75 -5.72
CA LYS A 41 -6.60 -17.89 -4.92
C LYS A 41 -6.24 -17.80 -3.43
N ILE A 42 -5.29 -16.94 -3.07
CA ILE A 42 -4.96 -16.64 -1.67
C ILE A 42 -6.05 -15.75 -1.05
N MET A 43 -6.59 -14.81 -1.82
CA MET A 43 -7.64 -13.88 -1.37
C MET A 43 -9.03 -14.50 -1.43
N MET A 44 -9.37 -15.15 -2.55
CA MET A 44 -10.65 -15.81 -2.78
C MET A 44 -10.41 -17.21 -3.38
N PRO A 45 -10.12 -18.22 -2.53
CA PRO A 45 -10.01 -19.60 -3.01
C PRO A 45 -11.34 -20.08 -3.63
N GLU A 46 -12.44 -19.70 -2.99
CA GLU A 46 -13.82 -19.88 -3.41
C GLU A 46 -14.56 -18.53 -3.42
N ALA A 47 -15.72 -18.46 -4.08
CA ALA A 47 -16.55 -17.27 -4.09
C ALA A 47 -17.08 -16.98 -2.68
N GLY A 48 -16.72 -15.83 -2.11
CA GLY A 48 -17.14 -15.46 -0.76
C GLY A 48 -16.10 -14.60 -0.03
N ALA A 49 -16.24 -14.52 1.29
CA ALA A 49 -15.34 -13.74 2.12
C ALA A 49 -13.91 -14.32 2.11
N PRO A 50 -12.86 -13.47 2.13
CA PRO A 50 -11.49 -13.94 2.26
C PRO A 50 -11.27 -14.73 3.55
N PRO A 51 -10.44 -15.79 3.50
CA PRO A 51 -10.09 -16.55 4.68
C PRO A 51 -9.18 -15.75 5.61
N VAL A 52 -9.10 -16.10 6.90
CA VAL A 52 -8.31 -15.37 7.91
C VAL A 52 -6.82 -15.35 7.56
N GLU A 53 -6.34 -16.39 6.87
CA GLU A 53 -4.98 -16.51 6.37
C GLU A 53 -4.62 -15.33 5.45
N PHE A 54 -5.56 -14.88 4.61
CA PHE A 54 -5.35 -13.70 3.76
C PHE A 54 -5.08 -12.45 4.59
N TYR A 55 -5.81 -12.26 5.69
CA TYR A 55 -5.58 -11.14 6.60
C TYR A 55 -4.17 -11.21 7.22
N ILE A 56 -3.74 -12.39 7.68
CA ILE A 56 -2.39 -12.60 8.22
C ILE A 56 -1.32 -12.25 7.18
N TYR A 57 -1.48 -12.73 5.94
CA TYR A 57 -0.56 -12.39 4.85
C TYR A 57 -0.55 -10.89 4.55
N SER A 58 -1.71 -10.22 4.61
CA SER A 58 -1.79 -8.78 4.38
C SER A 58 -0.98 -7.98 5.40
N VAL A 59 -1.02 -8.38 6.68
CA VAL A 59 -0.26 -7.74 7.76
C VAL A 59 1.23 -8.01 7.61
N LEU A 60 1.61 -9.26 7.31
CA LEU A 60 3.01 -9.64 7.11
C LEU A 60 3.62 -8.92 5.90
N PHE A 61 2.91 -8.88 4.78
CA PHE A 61 3.37 -8.18 3.58
C PHE A 61 3.44 -6.67 3.82
N ALA A 62 2.48 -6.08 4.52
CA ALA A 62 2.55 -4.66 4.90
C ALA A 62 3.78 -4.36 5.77
N LEU A 63 4.13 -5.25 6.70
CA LEU A 63 5.34 -5.09 7.53
C LEU A 63 6.62 -5.20 6.69
N ILE A 64 6.71 -6.20 5.82
CA ILE A 64 7.87 -6.40 4.94
C ILE A 64 8.02 -5.19 4.00
N THR A 65 6.96 -4.77 3.33
CA THR A 65 6.94 -3.57 2.48
C THR A 65 7.34 -2.34 3.27
N GLY A 66 6.85 -2.18 4.50
CA GLY A 66 7.21 -1.08 5.38
C GLY A 66 8.70 -1.05 5.73
N ILE A 67 9.30 -2.21 5.99
CA ILE A 67 10.74 -2.33 6.26
C ILE A 67 11.54 -1.90 5.02
N PHE A 68 11.15 -2.35 3.83
CA PHE A 68 11.79 -1.93 2.58
C PHE A 68 11.61 -0.43 2.32
N PHE A 69 10.40 0.10 2.53
CA PHE A 69 10.10 1.53 2.41
C PHE A 69 11.00 2.36 3.35
N ALA A 70 11.14 1.92 4.61
CA ALA A 70 11.99 2.61 5.58
C ALA A 70 13.49 2.51 5.26
N TYR A 71 13.92 1.35 4.74
CA TYR A 71 15.29 1.15 4.29
C TYR A 71 15.64 2.06 3.10
N VAL A 72 14.80 2.07 2.06
CA VAL A 72 15.04 2.89 0.86
C VAL A 72 15.03 4.37 1.22
N TYR A 73 14.09 4.85 2.04
CA TYR A 73 14.13 6.22 2.56
C TYR A 73 15.48 6.55 3.20
N SER A 74 16.00 5.66 4.06
CA SER A 74 17.29 5.90 4.73
C SER A 74 18.46 6.04 3.76
N ALA A 75 18.41 5.35 2.62
CA ALA A 75 19.42 5.44 1.57
C ALA A 75 19.30 6.72 0.73
N VAL A 76 18.08 7.19 0.45
CA VAL A 76 17.86 8.32 -0.48
C VAL A 76 17.60 9.66 0.19
N LYS A 77 17.37 9.71 1.51
CA LYS A 77 16.97 10.94 2.24
C LYS A 77 17.95 12.11 2.16
N SER A 78 19.21 11.86 1.80
CA SER A 78 20.21 12.92 1.59
C SER A 78 19.95 13.70 0.30
N ALA A 79 19.38 13.04 -0.72
CA ALA A 79 19.07 13.65 -2.01
C ALA A 79 17.68 14.31 -2.05
N LEU A 80 16.84 14.09 -1.03
CA LEU A 80 15.50 14.68 -0.96
C LEU A 80 15.54 16.15 -0.50
N PRO A 81 14.56 16.98 -0.92
CA PRO A 81 14.42 18.37 -0.47
C PRO A 81 14.44 18.47 1.06
N LYS A 82 15.12 19.48 1.62
CA LYS A 82 15.37 19.57 3.07
C LYS A 82 14.10 19.65 3.93
N LYS A 83 13.03 20.29 3.42
CA LYS A 83 11.75 20.44 4.10
C LYS A 83 10.81 19.31 3.67
N ASN A 84 10.06 18.72 4.61
CA ASN A 84 9.06 17.68 4.33
C ASN A 84 9.62 16.46 3.56
N LYS A 85 10.83 16.02 3.92
CA LYS A 85 11.54 14.92 3.24
C LYS A 85 10.67 13.67 3.12
N GLY A 86 9.95 13.32 4.18
CA GLY A 86 9.06 12.18 4.23
C GLY A 86 7.92 12.27 3.22
N LEU A 87 7.30 13.43 3.10
CA LEU A 87 6.23 13.64 2.11
C LEU A 87 6.77 13.58 0.67
N HIS A 88 7.92 14.21 0.40
CA HIS A 88 8.57 14.11 -0.91
C HIS A 88 8.94 12.67 -1.26
N TYR A 89 9.40 11.89 -0.28
CA TYR A 89 9.65 10.47 -0.47
C TYR A 89 8.36 9.69 -0.79
N GLY A 90 7.27 9.95 -0.06
CA GLY A 90 5.97 9.33 -0.33
C GLY A 90 5.48 9.61 -1.75
N VAL A 91 5.59 10.87 -2.21
CA VAL A 91 5.28 11.26 -3.59
C VAL A 91 6.16 10.52 -4.59
N LEU A 92 7.48 10.47 -4.34
CA LEU A 92 8.43 9.78 -5.21
C LEU A 92 8.05 8.30 -5.36
N VAL A 93 7.79 7.59 -4.26
CA VAL A 93 7.39 6.18 -4.28
C VAL A 93 6.05 6.00 -4.99
N PHE A 94 5.09 6.91 -4.79
CA PHE A 94 3.83 6.86 -5.52
C PHE A 94 4.05 6.95 -7.03
N PHE A 95 4.88 7.86 -7.52
CA PHE A 95 5.14 8.00 -8.96
C PHE A 95 6.01 6.88 -9.55
N VAL A 96 6.96 6.35 -8.78
CA VAL A 96 7.91 5.33 -9.28
C VAL A 96 7.36 3.91 -9.14
N ALA A 97 6.52 3.65 -8.13
CA ALA A 97 5.96 2.32 -7.89
C ALA A 97 4.44 2.30 -8.05
N GLY A 98 3.72 3.24 -7.43
CA GLY A 98 2.24 3.26 -7.43
C GLY A 98 1.63 3.45 -8.82
N VAL A 99 2.05 4.49 -9.55
CA VAL A 99 1.52 4.80 -10.88
C VAL A 99 1.85 3.70 -11.89
N PRO A 100 3.11 3.23 -12.03
CA PRO A 100 3.41 2.11 -12.93
C PRO A 100 2.63 0.85 -12.59
N PHE A 101 2.53 0.50 -11.30
CA PHE A 101 1.73 -0.65 -10.87
C PHE A 101 0.25 -0.50 -11.26
N GLY A 102 -0.34 0.67 -11.05
CA GLY A 102 -1.73 0.94 -11.44
C GLY A 102 -1.96 0.82 -12.94
N LEU A 103 -1.05 1.39 -13.75
CA LEU A 103 -1.12 1.33 -15.22
C LEU A 103 -0.91 -0.09 -15.75
N THR A 104 0.07 -0.81 -15.21
CA THR A 104 0.27 -2.23 -15.55
C THR A 104 -0.94 -3.06 -15.15
N THR A 105 -1.56 -2.75 -14.01
CA THR A 105 -2.75 -3.47 -13.56
C THR A 105 -3.94 -3.23 -14.48
N PHE A 106 -4.15 -1.97 -14.88
CA PHE A 106 -5.17 -1.59 -15.84
C PHE A 106 -5.00 -2.29 -17.20
N LEU A 107 -3.74 -2.45 -17.64
CA LEU A 107 -3.45 -3.07 -18.94
C LEU A 107 -3.55 -4.60 -18.91
N LEU A 108 -3.13 -5.24 -17.82
CA LEU A 108 -2.94 -6.70 -17.78
C LEU A 108 -4.07 -7.45 -17.06
N PHE A 109 -4.81 -6.81 -16.16
CA PHE A 109 -5.84 -7.47 -15.37
C PHE A 109 -7.21 -6.86 -15.62
N ASN A 110 -8.24 -7.70 -15.52
CA ASN A 110 -9.63 -7.28 -15.62
C ASN A 110 -10.12 -6.64 -14.30
N VAL A 111 -9.41 -5.62 -13.83
CA VAL A 111 -9.79 -4.85 -12.64
C VAL A 111 -10.63 -3.64 -13.08
N PRO A 112 -11.81 -3.41 -12.49
CA PRO A 112 -12.64 -2.27 -12.84
C PRO A 112 -11.92 -0.95 -12.55
N SER A 113 -11.98 0.00 -13.49
CA SER A 113 -11.35 1.32 -13.34
C SER A 113 -11.86 2.09 -12.11
N GLY A 114 -13.13 1.89 -11.77
CA GLY A 114 -13.75 2.41 -10.56
C GLY A 114 -13.15 1.90 -9.25
N LEU A 115 -12.42 0.78 -9.27
CA LEU A 115 -11.65 0.25 -8.14
C LEU A 115 -10.18 0.68 -8.17
N LEU A 116 -9.59 0.77 -9.37
CA LEU A 116 -8.20 1.21 -9.52
C LEU A 116 -7.95 2.63 -9.00
N ILE A 117 -8.93 3.52 -9.15
CA ILE A 117 -8.84 4.89 -8.63
C ILE A 117 -8.75 4.89 -7.09
N PRO A 118 -9.69 4.28 -6.34
CA PRO A 118 -9.56 4.08 -4.89
C PRO A 118 -8.24 3.44 -4.47
N TRP A 119 -7.75 2.44 -5.21
CA TRP A 119 -6.44 1.83 -4.93
C TRP A 119 -5.28 2.79 -5.08
N ALA A 120 -5.29 3.63 -6.12
CA ALA A 120 -4.27 4.65 -6.33
C ALA A 120 -4.33 5.72 -5.22
N VAL A 121 -5.52 6.22 -4.89
CA VAL A 121 -5.72 7.23 -3.85
C VAL A 121 -5.27 6.70 -2.48
N SER A 122 -5.73 5.52 -2.09
CA SER A 122 -5.33 4.90 -0.82
C SER A 122 -3.82 4.62 -0.77
N SER A 123 -3.21 4.18 -1.89
CA SER A 123 -1.74 4.01 -1.97
C SER A 123 -1.00 5.33 -1.76
N LEU A 124 -1.45 6.42 -2.40
CA LEU A 124 -0.87 7.75 -2.20
C LEU A 124 -0.95 8.18 -0.74
N VAL A 125 -2.13 8.01 -0.11
CA VAL A 125 -2.32 8.33 1.31
C VAL A 125 -1.38 7.51 2.20
N VAL A 126 -1.26 6.19 1.97
CA VAL A 126 -0.33 5.34 2.71
C VAL A 126 1.12 5.82 2.56
N TYR A 127 1.58 6.09 1.33
CA TYR A 127 2.96 6.51 1.10
C TYR A 127 3.26 7.89 1.71
N LEU A 128 2.33 8.84 1.63
CA LEU A 128 2.48 10.16 2.24
C LEU A 128 2.51 10.07 3.77
N ALA A 129 1.53 9.38 4.37
CA ALA A 129 1.43 9.25 5.81
C ALA A 129 2.62 8.46 6.39
N ALA A 130 3.01 7.35 5.75
CA ALA A 130 4.16 6.57 6.17
C ALA A 130 5.48 7.31 5.97
N GLY A 131 5.63 8.05 4.87
CA GLY A 131 6.79 8.91 4.63
C GLY A 131 6.93 9.98 5.72
N TRP A 132 5.83 10.67 6.04
CA TRP A 132 5.79 11.64 7.13
C TRP A 132 6.13 11.01 8.49
N ALA A 133 5.51 9.88 8.84
CA ALA A 133 5.78 9.18 10.10
C ALA A 133 7.26 8.77 10.20
N LEU A 134 7.83 8.29 9.09
CA LEU A 134 9.22 7.89 9.02
C LEU A 134 10.18 9.06 9.19
N GLU A 135 9.89 10.24 8.64
CA GLU A 135 10.66 11.45 8.90
C GLU A 135 10.74 11.75 10.40
N LYS A 136 9.61 11.62 11.11
CA LYS A 136 9.55 11.83 12.58
C LYS A 136 10.33 10.77 13.37
N ILE A 137 10.34 9.53 12.90
CA ILE A 137 11.10 8.43 13.53
C ILE A 137 12.61 8.56 13.24
N ALA A 138 12.96 9.01 12.03
CA ALA A 138 14.31 8.94 11.53
C ALA A 138 15.21 10.11 11.96
N GLY A 139 14.65 11.31 12.19
CA GLY A 139 15.43 12.53 12.39
C GLY A 139 16.16 12.94 11.11
#